data_AF-G5N8P6-F1
#
_entry.id   AF-G5N8P6-F1
#
_cell.length_a   1.000
_cell.length_b   1.000
_cell.length_c   1.000
_cell.angle_alpha   90.00
_cell.angle_beta   90.00
_cell.angle_gamma   90.00
#
_symmetry.space_group_name_H-M   'P 1'
#
loop_
_entity.id
_entity.type
_entity.pdbx_description
1 polymer ?
#
loop_
_entity_poly.entity_id
_entity_poly.type
_entity_poly.pdbx_seq_one_letter_code
_entity_poly.pdbx_strand_id
1 'polypeptide(L)' 'MQDEFYMARALKLAQRGRFTTHPNPNVGCVIVN' A
#
# COMPACT_ATOMS: atom_id res chain seq x y z
N MET A 1 -13.87 5.73 -9.05
CA MET A 1 -13.13 5.14 -10.20
C MET A 1 -11.62 5.41 -10.18
N GLN A 2 -11.09 6.64 -10.25
CA GLN A 2 -9.62 6.87 -10.21
C GLN A 2 -9.01 6.63 -8.82
N ASP A 3 -9.66 7.11 -7.75
CA ASP A 3 -9.18 6.91 -6.37
C ASP A 3 -9.09 5.44 -5.99
N GLU A 4 -10.09 4.65 -6.37
CA GLU A 4 -10.12 3.20 -6.14
C GLU A 4 -8.94 2.49 -6.80
N PHE A 5 -8.55 2.91 -8.01
CA PHE A 5 -7.38 2.37 -8.70
C PHE A 5 -6.09 2.67 -7.93
N TYR A 6 -5.90 3.92 -7.50
CA TYR A 6 -4.71 4.30 -6.74
C TYR A 6 -4.69 3.67 -5.35
N MET A 7 -5.83 3.53 -4.70
CA MET A 7 -5.95 2.85 -3.41
C MET A 7 -5.65 1.35 -3.54
N ALA A 8 -6.14 0.68 -4.59
CA ALA A 8 -5.80 -0.72 -4.87
C ALA A 8 -4.28 -0.90 -5.07
N ARG A 9 -3.62 0.06 -5.74
CA ARG A 9 -2.16 0.08 -5.86
C ARG A 9 -1.46 0.31 -4.52
N ALA A 10 -1.95 1.23 -3.68
CA ALA A 10 -1.40 1.48 -2.35
C ALA A 10 -1.47 0.24 -1.46
N LEU A 11 -2.61 -0.48 -1.47
CA LEU A 11 -2.77 -1.75 -0.76
C LEU A 11 -1.82 -2.83 -1.28
N LYS A 12 -1.63 -2.92 -2.60
CA LYS A 12 -0.65 -3.84 -3.21
C LYS A 12 0.79 -3.53 -2.79
N LEU A 13 1.13 -2.25 -2.62
CA LEU A 13 2.44 -1.84 -2.09
C LEU A 13 2.60 -2.26 -0.62
N ALA A 14 1.57 -2.06 0.21
CA ALA A 14 1.59 -2.46 1.61
C ALA A 14 1.88 -3.96 1.78
N GLN A 15 1.30 -4.83 0.95
CA GLN A 15 1.51 -6.28 1.01
C GLN A 15 2.98 -6.72 0.88
N ARG A 16 3.87 -5.89 0.33
CA ARG A 16 5.31 -6.21 0.21
C ARG A 16 5.99 -6.33 1.58
N GLY A 17 5.50 -5.65 2.60
CA GLY A 17 6.01 -5.71 3.97
C GLY A 17 5.64 -6.98 4.76
N ARG A 18 4.75 -7.83 4.23
CA ARG A 18 4.08 -8.91 4.99
C ARG A 18 5.00 -9.90 5.72
N PHE A 19 6.27 -10.00 5.34
CA PHE A 19 7.23 -10.95 5.93
C PHE A 19 8.36 -10.30 6.72
N THR A 20 8.49 -8.97 6.69
CA THR A 20 9.64 -8.26 7.27
C THR A 20 9.24 -7.14 8.22
N THR A 21 7.97 -6.73 8.22
CA THR A 21 7.55 -5.50 8.92
C THR A 21 7.14 -5.74 10.38
N HIS A 22 7.06 -6.98 10.88
CA HIS A 22 6.73 -7.25 12.30
C HIS A 22 7.73 -6.57 13.25
N PRO A 23 7.29 -5.84 14.30
CA PRO A 23 5.93 -5.73 14.87
C PRO A 23 5.02 -4.64 14.26
N ASN A 24 5.50 -3.92 13.25
CA ASN A 24 4.82 -2.77 12.67
C ASN A 24 3.76 -3.19 11.62
N PRO A 25 2.73 -2.35 11.38
CA PRO A 25 1.77 -2.59 10.32
C PRO A 25 2.39 -2.39 8.93
N ASN A 26 1.80 -3.04 7.93
CA ASN A 26 2.16 -2.86 6.54
C ASN A 26 1.48 -1.61 5.96
N VAL A 27 2.25 -0.64 5.50
CA VAL A 27 1.73 0.61 4.95
C VAL A 27 2.24 0.82 3.52
N GLY A 28 1.36 1.24 2.62
CA GLY A 28 1.68 1.61 1.25
C GLY A 28 1.17 3.00 0.93
N CYS A 29 1.93 3.77 0.15
CA CYS A 29 1.61 5.15 -0.23
C CYS A 29 1.77 5.32 -1.75
N VAL A 30 0.86 6.09 -2.34
CA VAL A 30 0.90 6.50 -3.75
C VAL A 30 0.60 7.99 -3.78
N ILE A 31 1.45 8.76 -4.46
CA ILE A 31 1.26 10.19 -4.68
C ILE A 31 0.91 10.39 -6.15
N VAL A 32 -0.14 11.16 -6.40
CA VAL A 32 -0.66 11.49 -7.73
C VAL A 32 -0.61 13.01 -7.90
N ASN A 33 -0.41 13.48 -9.13
CA ASN A 33 -0.41 14.90 -9.50
C ASN A 33 -1.75 15.30 -10.12
#